data_AF-A0A7J5Q3N1-F1
#
_entry.id   AF-A0A7J5Q3N1-F1
#
_cell.length_a   1.000
_cell.length_b   1.000
_cell.length_c   1.000
_cell.angle_alpha   90.00
_cell.angle_beta   90.00
_cell.angle_gamma   90.00
#
_symmetry.space_group_name_H-M   'P 1'
#
loop_
_entity.id
_entity.type
_entity.pdbx_description
1 polymer ?
#
loop_
_entity_poly.entity_id
_entity_poly.type
_entity_poly.pdbx_seq_one_letter_code
_entity_poly.pdbx_strand_id
1 'polypeptide(L)'
;MRISRLLLIVLLLASSYGCSEEEPYEVEKKSISIWEGDTRHAIIETDLTEHNYKLESENQEIATATLDEMGVCIATYKSGSTMIRLIDADNNKVACEISVYVKYFNSPEIVNWGIPLKGNPDYPGVIIKAVDLRIPPEIEVELREKEKPFIGATYTFNQETKKFTMETDSGIFKEGTYEWNITSLTLMYDNKTEKFGFKFATGMSYGYILQSDKTVEYQQRYPDAGITEVKVNYIWKDNGIIQLGGLTF
;
A
#
# COMPACT_ATOMS: atom_id res chain seq x y z
N MET A 1 -31.50 -84.77 -3.30
CA MET A 1 -31.22 -83.86 -4.43
C MET A 1 -32.25 -82.73 -4.36
N ARG A 2 -32.01 -81.59 -3.69
CA ARG A 2 -31.02 -80.51 -3.89
C ARG A 2 -31.15 -79.78 -5.24
N ILE A 3 -32.27 -79.08 -5.44
CA ILE A 3 -32.34 -77.88 -6.29
C ILE A 3 -33.34 -76.91 -5.63
N SER A 4 -32.97 -76.34 -4.48
CA SER A 4 -33.68 -75.19 -3.88
C SER A 4 -32.76 -74.46 -2.91
N ARG A 5 -31.58 -74.06 -3.41
CA ARG A 5 -30.61 -73.20 -2.71
C ARG A 5 -29.72 -72.39 -3.68
N LEU A 6 -30.18 -72.15 -4.90
CA LEU A 6 -29.39 -71.44 -5.93
C LEU A 6 -30.08 -70.17 -6.46
N LEU A 7 -31.06 -69.64 -5.72
CA LEU A 7 -31.78 -68.41 -6.05
C LEU A 7 -31.85 -67.45 -4.84
N LEU A 8 -30.81 -67.52 -3.99
CA LEU A 8 -30.65 -66.65 -2.81
C LEU A 8 -29.17 -66.28 -2.58
N ILE A 9 -28.35 -66.30 -3.64
CA ILE A 9 -26.95 -65.84 -3.66
C ILE A 9 -26.70 -64.99 -4.92
N VAL A 10 -27.69 -64.16 -5.31
CA VAL A 10 -27.51 -63.12 -6.35
C VAL A 10 -28.09 -61.77 -5.90
N LEU A 11 -28.58 -61.66 -4.66
CA LEU A 11 -29.22 -60.45 -4.13
C LEU A 11 -28.50 -59.84 -2.93
N LEU A 12 -27.18 -60.02 -2.83
CA LEU A 12 -26.35 -59.50 -1.74
C LEU A 12 -25.02 -58.88 -2.21
N LEU A 13 -24.89 -58.54 -3.49
CA LEU A 13 -23.67 -57.93 -4.07
C LEU A 13 -23.94 -56.66 -4.91
N ALA A 14 -25.06 -55.97 -4.68
CA ALA A 14 -25.37 -54.69 -5.33
C ALA A 14 -25.53 -53.52 -4.34
N SER A 15 -24.92 -53.62 -3.16
CA SER A 15 -24.90 -52.53 -2.16
C SER A 15 -23.50 -52.24 -1.64
N SER A 16 -22.52 -52.18 -2.54
CA SER A 16 -21.19 -51.65 -2.21
C SER A 16 -20.62 -50.99 -3.46
N TYR A 17 -20.14 -49.77 -3.30
CA TYR A 17 -19.56 -48.88 -4.30
C TYR A 17 -20.54 -47.99 -5.08
N GLY A 18 -21.43 -47.33 -4.33
CA GLY A 18 -21.57 -45.88 -4.53
C GLY A 18 -20.42 -45.18 -3.81
N CYS A 19 -19.19 -45.31 -4.31
CA CYS A 19 -18.14 -44.36 -3.93
C CYS A 19 -18.51 -43.12 -4.73
N SER A 20 -19.14 -42.12 -4.09
CA SER A 20 -19.14 -40.80 -4.71
C SER A 20 -17.67 -40.47 -4.90
N GLU A 21 -17.25 -40.29 -6.15
CA GLU A 21 -15.99 -39.62 -6.41
C GLU A 21 -16.14 -38.26 -5.72
N GLU A 22 -15.55 -38.10 -4.53
CA GLU A 22 -15.36 -36.77 -3.96
C GLU A 22 -14.57 -36.01 -5.02
N GLU A 23 -15.13 -34.90 -5.50
CA GLU A 23 -14.40 -34.02 -6.42
C GLU A 23 -13.04 -33.71 -5.81
N PRO A 24 -11.96 -33.69 -6.61
CA PRO A 24 -10.63 -33.46 -6.10
C PRO A 24 -10.61 -32.14 -5.35
N TYR A 25 -10.26 -32.22 -4.06
CA TYR A 25 -10.10 -31.07 -3.19
C TYR A 25 -9.02 -30.14 -3.76
N GLU A 26 -9.43 -29.07 -4.43
CA GLU A 26 -8.53 -28.04 -4.93
C GLU A 26 -8.50 -26.87 -3.95
N VAL A 27 -7.31 -26.55 -3.45
CA VAL A 27 -7.10 -25.44 -2.54
C VAL A 27 -7.20 -24.13 -3.30
N GLU A 28 -8.06 -23.23 -2.84
CA GLU A 28 -8.18 -21.87 -3.39
C GLU A 28 -6.84 -21.13 -3.21
N LYS A 29 -6.33 -20.49 -4.27
CA LYS A 29 -5.09 -19.72 -4.23
C LYS A 29 -5.33 -18.27 -4.62
N LYS A 30 -4.95 -17.36 -3.75
CA LYS A 30 -5.02 -15.91 -3.98
C LYS A 30 -3.65 -15.27 -3.80
N SER A 31 -3.48 -14.11 -4.41
CA SER A 31 -2.32 -13.24 -4.20
C SER A 31 -2.77 -11.81 -4.02
N ILE A 32 -2.11 -11.09 -3.12
CA ILE A 32 -2.43 -9.70 -2.82
C ILE A 32 -1.16 -8.90 -2.54
N SER A 33 -1.10 -7.68 -3.07
CA SER A 33 -0.03 -6.72 -2.78
C SER A 33 -0.57 -5.58 -1.94
N ILE A 34 0.05 -5.32 -0.79
CA ILE A 34 -0.39 -4.35 0.21
C ILE A 34 0.82 -3.48 0.60
N TRP A 35 0.61 -2.20 0.91
CA TRP A 35 1.70 -1.36 1.41
C TRP A 35 2.04 -1.68 2.86
N GLU A 36 3.29 -1.50 3.26
CA GLU A 36 3.71 -1.65 4.66
C GLU A 36 2.93 -0.68 5.57
N GLY A 37 2.32 -1.23 6.63
CA GLY A 37 1.49 -0.48 7.58
C GLY A 37 0.05 -0.24 7.12
N ASP A 38 -0.36 -0.82 5.98
CA ASP A 38 -1.74 -0.79 5.47
C ASP A 38 -2.53 -2.05 5.90
N THR A 39 -3.85 -2.00 5.73
CA THR A 39 -4.75 -3.13 6.00
C THR A 39 -5.73 -3.31 4.85
N ARG A 40 -5.93 -4.55 4.40
CA ARG A 40 -6.85 -4.86 3.29
C ARG A 40 -7.58 -6.17 3.49
N HIS A 41 -8.82 -6.21 3.04
CA HIS A 41 -9.58 -7.44 2.91
C HIS A 41 -9.17 -8.21 1.65
N ALA A 42 -8.91 -9.50 1.82
CA ALA A 42 -8.72 -10.43 0.70
C ALA A 42 -10.08 -10.91 0.21
N ILE A 43 -10.25 -10.91 -1.11
CA ILE A 43 -11.43 -11.47 -1.77
C ILE A 43 -11.20 -12.97 -1.93
N ILE A 44 -11.98 -13.77 -1.22
CA ILE A 44 -11.97 -15.24 -1.28
C ILE A 44 -13.33 -15.76 -1.73
N GLU A 45 -13.34 -16.95 -2.32
CA GLU A 45 -14.53 -17.67 -2.78
C GLU A 45 -15.09 -18.59 -1.69
N THR A 46 -14.25 -19.03 -0.76
CA THR A 46 -14.65 -19.87 0.39
C THR A 46 -15.78 -19.22 1.21
N ASP A 47 -16.88 -19.94 1.42
CA ASP A 47 -17.98 -19.53 2.30
C ASP A 47 -17.59 -19.72 3.78
N LEU A 48 -17.31 -18.61 4.46
CA LEU A 48 -16.88 -18.59 5.85
C LEU A 48 -17.97 -19.02 6.86
N THR A 49 -19.20 -19.28 6.41
CA THR A 49 -20.32 -19.67 7.29
C THR A 49 -20.50 -21.19 7.43
N GLU A 50 -19.87 -21.98 6.56
CA GLU A 50 -20.05 -23.44 6.54
C GLU A 50 -19.31 -24.16 7.68
N HIS A 51 -18.14 -23.66 8.06
CA HIS A 51 -17.23 -24.29 9.02
C HIS A 51 -16.59 -23.30 9.98
N ASN A 52 -15.98 -23.81 11.04
CA ASN A 52 -15.11 -23.01 11.89
C ASN A 52 -13.75 -22.84 11.23
N TYR A 53 -13.43 -21.62 10.80
CA TYR A 53 -12.14 -21.32 10.17
C TYR A 53 -11.14 -20.69 11.15
N LYS A 54 -9.87 -21.07 11.00
CA LYS A 54 -8.72 -20.41 11.64
C LYS A 54 -7.77 -19.86 10.58
N LEU A 55 -7.05 -18.80 10.93
CA LEU A 55 -6.02 -18.20 10.09
C LEU A 55 -4.64 -18.45 10.68
N GLU A 56 -3.70 -18.86 9.82
CA GLU A 56 -2.30 -19.03 10.19
C GLU A 56 -1.42 -18.25 9.22
N SER A 57 -0.57 -17.37 9.75
CA SER A 57 0.45 -16.65 8.98
C SER A 57 1.80 -17.33 9.17
N GLU A 58 2.50 -17.61 8.08
CA GLU A 58 3.86 -18.18 8.12
C GLU A 58 4.88 -17.24 8.75
N ASN A 59 4.71 -15.92 8.58
CA ASN A 59 5.58 -14.92 9.17
C ASN A 59 4.77 -13.71 9.65
N GLN A 60 4.46 -13.71 10.95
CA GLN A 60 3.71 -12.66 11.61
C GLN A 60 4.46 -11.32 11.70
N GLU A 61 5.79 -11.31 11.52
CA GLU A 61 6.54 -10.05 11.42
C GLU A 61 6.24 -9.30 10.11
N ILE A 62 5.78 -10.01 9.07
CA ILE A 62 5.45 -9.43 7.76
C ILE A 62 3.98 -9.05 7.72
N ALA A 63 3.09 -10.01 8.01
CA ALA A 63 1.66 -9.79 8.00
C ALA A 63 0.91 -10.79 8.90
N THR A 64 -0.25 -10.36 9.40
CA THR A 64 -1.22 -11.20 10.12
C THR A 64 -2.59 -11.05 9.48
N ALA A 65 -3.50 -11.99 9.75
CA ALA A 65 -4.88 -11.87 9.32
C ALA A 65 -5.87 -12.21 10.43
N THR A 66 -7.05 -11.59 10.34
CA THR A 66 -8.22 -11.84 11.18
C THR A 66 -9.45 -12.07 10.30
N LEU A 67 -10.44 -12.76 10.84
CA LEU A 67 -11.76 -12.83 10.22
C LEU A 67 -12.64 -11.73 10.80
N ASP A 68 -13.34 -11.00 9.94
CA ASP A 68 -14.40 -10.05 10.30
C ASP A 68 -15.62 -10.23 9.38
N GLU A 69 -16.61 -9.35 9.51
CA GLU A 69 -17.86 -9.40 8.73
C GLU A 69 -17.64 -9.32 7.21
N MET A 70 -16.51 -8.79 6.75
CA MET A 70 -16.16 -8.65 5.34
C MET A 70 -15.23 -9.76 4.83
N GLY A 71 -14.82 -10.69 5.70
CA GLY A 71 -14.00 -11.85 5.35
C GLY A 71 -12.60 -11.81 5.96
N VAL A 72 -11.57 -12.14 5.17
CA VAL A 72 -10.18 -12.20 5.63
C VAL A 72 -9.55 -10.81 5.57
N CYS A 73 -9.39 -10.17 6.73
CA CYS A 73 -8.73 -8.88 6.88
C CYS A 73 -7.23 -9.09 7.16
N ILE A 74 -6.35 -8.54 6.31
CA ILE A 74 -4.90 -8.69 6.37
C ILE A 74 -4.27 -7.37 6.80
N ALA A 75 -3.52 -7.39 7.90
CA ALA A 75 -2.72 -6.27 8.40
C ALA A 75 -1.23 -6.53 8.12
N THR A 76 -0.51 -5.53 7.62
CA THR A 76 0.91 -5.65 7.25
C THR A 76 1.82 -4.79 8.13
N TYR A 77 3.04 -5.26 8.35
CA TYR A 77 3.97 -4.62 9.28
C TYR A 77 5.36 -4.39 8.70
N LYS A 78 5.87 -5.32 7.90
CA LYS A 78 7.22 -5.26 7.33
C LYS A 78 7.21 -5.69 5.89
N SER A 79 7.90 -4.94 5.05
CA SER A 79 8.08 -5.27 3.64
C SER A 79 8.70 -6.65 3.45
N GLY A 80 8.22 -7.40 2.46
CA GLY A 80 8.59 -8.79 2.22
C GLY A 80 7.42 -9.60 1.70
N SER A 81 7.52 -10.92 1.76
CA SER A 81 6.44 -11.82 1.36
C SER A 81 6.16 -12.87 2.44
N THR A 82 4.90 -13.22 2.63
CA THR A 82 4.47 -14.31 3.50
C THR A 82 3.24 -15.02 2.93
N MET A 83 2.91 -16.20 3.44
CA MET A 83 1.68 -16.91 3.11
C MET A 83 0.74 -16.89 4.31
N ILE A 84 -0.54 -16.64 4.06
CA ILE A 84 -1.60 -16.78 5.04
C ILE A 84 -2.50 -17.94 4.60
N ARG A 85 -2.76 -18.88 5.50
CA ARG A 85 -3.63 -20.03 5.27
C ARG A 85 -4.93 -19.88 6.04
N LEU A 86 -6.04 -20.01 5.33
CA LEU A 86 -7.36 -20.23 5.90
C LEU A 86 -7.57 -21.73 6.06
N ILE A 87 -7.76 -22.19 7.28
CA ILE A 87 -7.85 -23.62 7.61
C ILE A 87 -9.23 -23.87 8.21
N ASP A 88 -9.96 -24.80 7.60
CA ASP A 88 -11.15 -25.39 8.21
C ASP A 88 -10.70 -26.21 9.43
N ALA A 89 -11.05 -25.74 10.62
CA ALA A 89 -10.67 -26.36 11.89
C ALA A 89 -11.50 -27.62 12.19
N ASP A 90 -12.69 -27.75 11.60
CA ASP A 90 -13.55 -28.91 11.80
C ASP A 90 -13.00 -30.13 11.04
N ASN A 91 -12.49 -29.90 9.83
CA ASN A 91 -11.96 -30.96 8.96
C ASN A 91 -10.43 -30.99 8.85
N ASN A 92 -9.72 -30.01 9.44
CA ASN A 92 -8.27 -29.83 9.35
C ASN A 92 -7.75 -29.78 7.90
N LYS A 93 -8.49 -29.08 7.02
CA LYS A 93 -8.15 -28.89 5.60
C LYS A 93 -7.88 -27.41 5.31
N VAL A 94 -6.93 -27.13 4.40
CA VAL A 94 -6.56 -25.76 4.01
C VAL A 94 -7.52 -25.25 2.95
N ALA A 95 -8.50 -24.43 3.31
CA ALA A 95 -9.52 -23.92 2.39
C ALA A 95 -8.94 -22.92 1.38
N CYS A 96 -8.06 -22.03 1.83
CA CYS A 96 -7.44 -21.01 0.98
C CYS A 96 -5.99 -20.72 1.38
N GLU A 97 -5.12 -20.53 0.38
CA GLU A 97 -3.76 -20.01 0.52
C GLU A 97 -3.66 -18.62 -0.11
N ILE A 98 -3.26 -17.63 0.69
CA ILE A 98 -3.15 -16.23 0.27
C ILE A 98 -1.68 -15.81 0.32
N SER A 99 -1.06 -15.65 -0.86
CA SER A 99 0.28 -15.07 -1.00
C SER A 99 0.22 -13.56 -0.77
N VAL A 100 0.83 -13.08 0.32
CA VAL A 100 0.87 -11.66 0.68
C VAL A 100 2.22 -11.06 0.34
N TYR A 101 2.20 -10.01 -0.49
CA TYR A 101 3.38 -9.21 -0.84
C TYR A 101 3.27 -7.83 -0.21
N VAL A 102 4.11 -7.55 0.78
CA VAL A 102 4.16 -6.26 1.49
C VAL A 102 5.19 -5.36 0.82
N LYS A 103 4.70 -4.27 0.22
CA LYS A 103 5.50 -3.28 -0.52
C LYS A 103 6.01 -2.19 0.41
N TYR A 104 7.26 -1.79 0.22
CA TYR A 104 7.81 -0.54 0.77
C TYR A 104 7.89 0.51 -0.32
N PHE A 105 7.93 1.79 0.04
CA PHE A 105 8.14 2.87 -0.91
C PHE A 105 9.51 2.73 -1.59
N ASN A 106 9.50 2.51 -2.90
CA ASN A 106 10.65 2.20 -3.72
C ASN A 106 10.31 2.56 -5.16
N SER A 107 11.20 3.25 -5.86
CA SER A 107 11.02 3.51 -7.28
C SER A 107 12.33 3.96 -7.92
N PRO A 108 12.64 3.49 -9.14
CA PRO A 108 13.78 3.99 -9.90
C PRO A 108 13.53 5.38 -10.51
N GLU A 109 12.29 5.86 -10.58
CA GLU A 109 11.96 7.11 -11.27
C GLU A 109 10.66 7.74 -10.74
N ILE A 110 10.81 8.70 -9.82
CA ILE A 110 9.74 9.58 -9.38
C ILE A 110 10.05 11.00 -9.82
N VAL A 111 9.11 11.64 -10.54
CA VAL A 111 9.28 13.01 -11.02
C VAL A 111 8.51 13.98 -10.13
N ASN A 112 9.17 15.04 -9.68
CA ASN A 112 8.53 16.14 -8.98
C ASN A 112 7.77 17.05 -9.95
N TRP A 113 6.44 17.04 -9.89
CA TRP A 113 5.57 17.89 -10.69
C TRP A 113 5.36 19.28 -10.06
N GLY A 114 5.95 19.52 -8.88
CA GLY A 114 5.91 20.79 -8.17
C GLY A 114 4.62 21.03 -7.40
N ILE A 115 4.35 22.30 -7.10
CA ILE A 115 3.19 22.75 -6.33
C ILE A 115 1.98 22.91 -7.27
N PRO A 116 0.86 22.19 -7.04
CA PRO A 116 -0.37 22.35 -7.80
C PRO A 116 -0.82 23.80 -7.98
N LEU A 117 -1.40 24.07 -9.15
CA LEU A 117 -2.08 25.35 -9.39
C LEU A 117 -3.39 25.42 -8.58
N LYS A 118 -3.80 26.64 -8.28
CA LYS A 118 -5.02 26.93 -7.53
C LYS A 118 -6.25 26.43 -8.30
N GLY A 119 -7.18 25.77 -7.60
CA GLY A 119 -8.46 25.33 -8.16
C GLY A 119 -8.69 23.83 -8.24
N ASN A 120 -7.69 22.99 -7.89
CA ASN A 120 -7.91 21.55 -7.71
C ASN A 120 -8.32 21.27 -6.25
N PRO A 121 -9.57 20.87 -5.97
CA PRO A 121 -10.04 20.62 -4.60
C PRO A 121 -9.39 19.37 -3.97
N ASP A 122 -8.97 18.40 -4.79
CA ASP A 122 -8.37 17.15 -4.32
C ASP A 122 -6.90 17.35 -3.90
N TYR A 123 -6.25 18.40 -4.42
CA TYR A 123 -4.83 18.72 -4.19
C TYR A 123 -4.59 20.22 -4.03
N PRO A 124 -4.89 20.82 -2.86
CA PRO A 124 -4.62 22.24 -2.64
C PRO A 124 -3.10 22.49 -2.65
N GLY A 125 -2.59 23.32 -3.56
CA GLY A 125 -1.13 23.52 -3.69
C GLY A 125 -0.48 24.18 -2.46
N VAL A 126 -1.02 25.32 -2.03
CA VAL A 126 -0.52 26.05 -0.85
C VAL A 126 -1.70 26.44 0.03
N ILE A 127 -1.57 26.21 1.34
CA ILE A 127 -2.55 26.60 2.35
C ILE A 127 -1.87 27.60 3.28
N ILE A 128 -2.39 28.82 3.33
CA ILE A 128 -1.85 29.91 4.16
C ILE A 128 -2.99 30.52 4.96
N LYS A 129 -2.82 30.60 6.27
CA LYS A 129 -3.73 31.33 7.18
C LYS A 129 -2.93 32.39 7.93
N ALA A 130 -3.33 33.63 7.76
CA ALA A 130 -2.73 34.81 8.39
C ALA A 130 -3.82 35.85 8.68
N VAL A 131 -3.61 36.68 9.71
CA VAL A 131 -4.47 37.82 10.02
C VAL A 131 -4.25 38.95 9.01
N ASP A 132 -3.00 39.22 8.66
CA ASP A 132 -2.67 40.21 7.61
C ASP A 132 -2.90 39.59 6.22
N LEU A 133 -3.95 40.06 5.54
CA LEU A 133 -4.36 39.55 4.23
C LEU A 133 -3.39 39.89 3.08
N ARG A 134 -2.40 40.77 3.31
CA ARG A 134 -1.38 41.13 2.30
C ARG A 134 -0.28 40.09 2.20
N ILE A 135 -0.06 39.33 3.28
CA ILE A 135 1.07 38.39 3.41
C ILE A 135 0.86 37.06 2.65
N PRO A 136 -0.34 36.42 2.63
CA PRO A 136 -0.51 35.16 1.92
C PRO A 136 -0.12 35.19 0.43
N PRO A 137 -0.47 36.22 -0.38
CA PRO A 137 0.00 36.31 -1.76
C PRO A 137 1.53 36.42 -1.88
N GLU A 138 2.20 37.15 -0.98
CA GLU A 138 3.66 37.28 -0.97
C GLU A 138 4.33 35.94 -0.69
N ILE A 139 3.87 35.24 0.35
CA ILE A 139 4.36 33.90 0.72
C ILE A 139 4.13 32.90 -0.42
N GLU A 140 2.97 32.90 -1.07
CA GLU A 140 2.69 31.99 -2.19
C GLU A 140 3.68 32.21 -3.36
N VAL A 141 3.98 33.46 -3.70
CA VAL A 141 4.98 33.78 -4.73
C VAL A 141 6.37 33.29 -4.31
N GLU A 142 6.80 33.59 -3.08
CA GLU A 142 8.11 33.15 -2.58
C GLU A 142 8.27 31.63 -2.61
N LEU A 143 7.27 30.89 -2.16
CA LEU A 143 7.27 29.43 -2.16
C LEU A 143 7.38 28.87 -3.58
N ARG A 144 6.63 29.44 -4.53
CA ARG A 144 6.67 29.01 -5.93
C ARG A 144 8.00 29.33 -6.60
N GLU A 145 8.56 30.51 -6.37
CA GLU A 145 9.89 30.87 -6.88
C GLU A 145 10.99 29.96 -6.32
N LYS A 146 10.91 29.61 -5.03
CA LYS A 146 11.85 28.68 -4.37
C LYS A 146 11.77 27.26 -4.96
N GLU A 147 10.59 26.84 -5.39
CA GLU A 147 10.36 25.49 -5.92
C GLU A 147 10.77 25.33 -7.39
N LYS A 148 10.74 26.41 -8.20
CA LYS A 148 11.02 26.36 -9.64
C LYS A 148 12.23 25.51 -10.05
N PRO A 149 13.40 25.57 -9.38
CA PRO A 149 14.56 24.77 -9.77
C PRO A 149 14.40 23.26 -9.61
N PHE A 150 13.43 22.82 -8.79
CA PHE A 150 13.19 21.42 -8.46
C PHE A 150 12.01 20.81 -9.22
N ILE A 151 11.27 21.62 -9.99
CA ILE A 151 10.22 21.11 -10.87
C ILE A 151 10.87 20.29 -11.98
N GLY A 152 10.40 19.06 -12.19
CA GLY A 152 10.99 18.09 -13.11
C GLY A 152 12.14 17.29 -12.50
N ALA A 153 12.52 17.54 -11.24
CA ALA A 153 13.54 16.75 -10.58
C ALA A 153 13.14 15.28 -10.52
N THR A 154 14.08 14.40 -10.85
CA THR A 154 13.91 12.95 -10.79
C THR A 154 14.50 12.43 -9.49
N TYR A 155 13.73 11.61 -8.80
CA TYR A 155 14.10 10.97 -7.57
C TYR A 155 14.19 9.46 -7.78
N THR A 156 15.17 8.85 -7.14
CA THR A 156 15.27 7.39 -7.02
C THR A 156 15.18 7.03 -5.54
N PHE A 157 14.52 5.92 -5.23
CA PHE A 157 14.37 5.36 -3.89
C PHE A 157 14.67 3.88 -3.96
N ASN A 158 15.68 3.44 -3.21
CA ASN A 158 16.07 2.04 -3.15
C ASN A 158 15.74 1.48 -1.76
N GLN A 159 14.82 0.53 -1.69
CA GLN A 159 14.36 -0.07 -0.44
C GLN A 159 15.46 -0.85 0.29
N GLU A 160 16.34 -1.55 -0.42
CA GLU A 160 17.36 -2.41 0.18
C GLU A 160 18.44 -1.60 0.89
N THR A 161 18.94 -0.56 0.23
CA THR A 161 20.00 0.33 0.73
C THR A 161 19.46 1.48 1.57
N LYS A 162 18.14 1.72 1.54
CA LYS A 162 17.47 2.89 2.14
C LYS A 162 18.02 4.23 1.64
N LYS A 163 18.63 4.23 0.46
CA LYS A 163 19.16 5.43 -0.19
C LYS A 163 18.14 6.06 -1.11
N PHE A 164 18.23 7.38 -1.22
CA PHE A 164 17.57 8.11 -2.28
C PHE A 164 18.57 9.01 -3.01
N THR A 165 18.26 9.30 -4.27
CA THR A 165 18.93 10.38 -5.02
C THR A 165 17.88 11.34 -5.56
N MET A 166 18.29 12.58 -5.82
CA MET A 166 17.52 13.58 -6.54
C MET A 166 18.45 14.27 -7.53
N GLU A 167 18.00 14.38 -8.77
CA GLU A 167 18.71 15.10 -9.82
C GLU A 167 17.76 16.05 -10.56
N THR A 168 18.23 17.26 -10.84
CA THR A 168 17.54 18.24 -11.68
C THR A 168 18.26 18.40 -13.02
N ASP A 169 17.55 18.83 -14.06
CA ASP A 169 18.16 19.20 -15.35
C ASP A 169 19.20 20.34 -15.22
N SER A 170 19.13 21.12 -14.14
CA SER A 170 20.08 22.19 -13.84
C SER A 170 21.39 21.69 -13.21
N GLY A 171 21.56 20.38 -13.02
CA GLY A 171 22.75 19.76 -12.45
C GLY A 171 22.80 19.75 -10.92
N ILE A 172 21.73 20.20 -10.23
CA ILE A 172 21.61 19.98 -8.78
C ILE A 172 21.44 18.48 -8.54
N PHE A 173 22.33 17.93 -7.73
CA PHE A 173 22.30 16.53 -7.29
C PHE A 173 22.28 16.46 -5.76
N LYS A 174 21.45 15.58 -5.21
CA LYS A 174 21.41 15.24 -3.78
C LYS A 174 21.39 13.72 -3.63
N GLU A 175 22.15 13.21 -2.67
CA GLU A 175 22.10 11.82 -2.23
C GLU A 175 21.94 11.78 -0.71
N GLY A 176 21.17 10.82 -0.23
CA GLY A 176 21.02 10.59 1.20
C GLY A 176 20.29 9.30 1.50
N THR A 177 19.74 9.22 2.71
CA THR A 177 18.88 8.12 3.14
C THR A 177 17.45 8.59 3.32
N TYR A 178 16.50 7.65 3.30
CA TYR A 178 15.10 7.96 3.54
C TYR A 178 14.44 6.95 4.47
N GLU A 179 13.43 7.44 5.16
CA GLU A 179 12.48 6.63 5.92
C GLU A 179 11.07 6.97 5.43
N TRP A 180 10.27 5.93 5.22
CA TRP A 180 8.89 6.05 4.78
C TRP A 180 7.96 5.21 5.64
N ASN A 181 6.75 5.73 5.84
CA ASN A 181 5.57 4.96 6.23
C ASN A 181 4.35 5.54 5.46
N ILE A 182 3.20 4.89 5.57
CA ILE A 182 1.99 5.25 4.80
C ILE A 182 1.53 6.71 4.97
N THR A 183 1.98 7.41 6.01
CA THR A 183 1.61 8.80 6.31
C THR A 183 2.76 9.81 6.22
N SER A 184 4.01 9.37 6.05
CA SER A 184 5.15 10.30 6.02
C SER A 184 6.33 9.78 5.21
N LEU A 185 7.05 10.72 4.60
CA LEU A 185 8.36 10.51 3.99
C LEU A 185 9.37 11.44 4.66
N THR A 186 10.50 10.89 5.09
CA THR A 186 11.62 11.64 5.66
C THR A 186 12.85 11.44 4.81
N LEU A 187 13.46 12.54 4.35
CA LEU A 187 14.71 12.55 3.59
C LEU A 187 15.83 13.10 4.47
N MET A 188 16.98 12.43 4.47
CA MET A 188 18.15 12.78 5.27
C MET A 188 19.38 12.91 4.39
N TYR A 189 19.90 14.13 4.25
CA TYR A 189 21.02 14.46 3.35
C TYR A 189 21.63 15.81 3.76
N ASP A 190 22.89 16.10 3.43
CA ASP A 190 23.56 17.39 3.72
C ASP A 190 23.40 17.89 5.19
N ASN A 191 23.42 16.98 6.17
CA ASN A 191 23.11 17.28 7.59
C ASN A 191 21.73 17.91 7.83
N LYS A 192 20.79 17.72 6.91
CA LYS A 192 19.40 18.15 6.97
C LYS A 192 18.49 16.95 7.07
N THR A 193 17.36 17.17 7.73
CA THR A 193 16.24 16.23 7.77
C THR A 193 15.00 16.97 7.26
N GLU A 194 14.45 16.48 6.15
CA GLU A 194 13.20 17.00 5.59
C GLU A 194 12.10 15.98 5.79
N LYS A 195 11.08 16.35 6.57
CA LYS A 195 9.92 15.52 6.84
C LYS A 195 8.71 16.04 6.08
N PHE A 196 8.05 15.13 5.36
CA PHE A 196 6.82 15.37 4.64
C PHE A 196 5.70 14.53 5.22
N GLY A 197 4.49 15.08 5.30
CA GLY A 197 3.29 14.27 5.28
C GLY A 197 3.17 13.60 3.91
N PHE A 198 2.73 12.35 3.85
CA PHE A 198 2.65 11.56 2.63
C PHE A 198 1.24 11.01 2.44
N LYS A 199 0.74 11.06 1.21
CA LYS A 199 -0.53 10.43 0.81
C LYS A 199 -0.45 9.97 -0.65
N PHE A 200 -1.21 8.94 -0.98
CA PHE A 200 -1.47 8.58 -2.37
C PHE A 200 -2.46 9.59 -3.00
N ALA A 201 -2.23 9.97 -4.25
CA ALA A 201 -3.05 10.93 -4.96
C ALA A 201 -4.28 10.26 -5.57
N THR A 202 -5.47 10.49 -5.00
CA THR A 202 -6.75 9.93 -5.47
C THR A 202 -7.11 10.36 -6.90
N GLY A 203 -7.25 9.40 -7.81
CA GLY A 203 -7.58 9.69 -9.21
C GLY A 203 -6.36 10.02 -10.09
N MET A 204 -5.15 9.95 -9.54
CA MET A 204 -3.91 9.99 -10.30
C MET A 204 -3.19 8.64 -10.17
N SER A 205 -3.05 7.92 -11.28
CA SER A 205 -2.25 6.70 -11.30
C SER A 205 -0.81 7.03 -10.89
N TYR A 206 -0.37 6.37 -9.81
CA TYR A 206 0.97 6.50 -9.25
C TYR A 206 1.37 7.93 -8.85
N GLY A 207 0.39 8.74 -8.47
CA GLY A 207 0.65 10.04 -7.87
C GLY A 207 0.82 9.94 -6.36
N TYR A 208 1.72 10.77 -5.82
CA TYR A 208 1.94 10.98 -4.40
C TYR A 208 1.80 12.47 -4.07
N ILE A 209 1.22 12.76 -2.92
CA ILE A 209 1.18 14.11 -2.34
C ILE A 209 2.17 14.16 -1.18
N LEU A 210 3.12 15.07 -1.25
CA LEU A 210 4.04 15.36 -0.16
C LEU A 210 3.67 16.71 0.46
N GLN A 211 3.40 16.75 1.75
CA GLN A 211 3.09 17.99 2.47
C GLN A 211 4.26 18.44 3.33
N SER A 212 4.76 19.66 3.11
CA SER A 212 5.70 20.30 4.01
C SER A 212 5.00 21.34 4.88
N ASP A 213 5.32 21.35 6.18
CA ASP A 213 4.91 22.39 7.11
C ASP A 213 5.99 23.48 7.20
N LYS A 214 5.65 24.69 6.76
CA LYS A 214 6.53 25.85 6.76
C LYS A 214 6.08 26.91 7.77
N THR A 215 5.12 26.59 8.64
CA THR A 215 4.48 27.56 9.53
C THR A 215 5.51 28.30 10.40
N VAL A 216 6.44 27.59 11.02
CA VAL A 216 7.47 28.19 11.88
C VAL A 216 8.45 29.07 11.09
N GLU A 217 8.89 28.62 9.91
CA GLU A 217 9.78 29.39 9.01
C GLU A 217 9.15 30.74 8.68
N TYR A 218 7.87 30.76 8.32
CA TYR A 218 7.19 31.97 7.90
C TYR A 218 6.68 32.83 9.07
N GLN A 219 6.37 32.25 10.23
CA GLN A 219 6.13 33.02 11.46
C GLN A 219 7.36 33.83 11.88
N GLN A 220 8.56 33.26 11.74
CA GLN A 220 9.80 33.97 12.06
C GLN A 220 10.10 35.10 11.06
N ARG A 221 9.80 34.87 9.78
CA ARG A 221 10.04 35.85 8.71
C ARG A 221 9.03 37.01 8.74
N TYR A 222 7.79 36.75 9.13
CA TYR A 222 6.69 37.72 9.20
C TYR A 222 6.04 37.73 10.59
N PRO A 223 6.76 38.20 11.64
CA PRO A 223 6.32 38.07 13.02
C PRO A 223 4.98 38.76 13.32
N ASP A 224 4.68 39.87 12.63
CA ASP A 224 3.47 40.68 12.86
C ASP A 224 2.27 40.28 11.98
N ALA A 225 2.42 39.27 11.11
CA ALA A 225 1.40 38.88 10.14
C ALA A 225 0.26 38.03 10.74
N GLY A 226 0.40 37.58 11.99
CA GLY A 226 -0.57 36.68 12.63
C GLY A 226 -0.72 35.35 11.89
N ILE A 227 0.37 34.79 11.38
CA ILE A 227 0.38 33.50 10.65
C ILE A 227 0.09 32.36 11.60
N THR A 228 -0.90 31.53 11.27
CA THR A 228 -1.26 30.31 12.03
C THR A 228 -0.99 29.04 11.25
N GLU A 229 -0.86 29.12 9.92
CA GLU A 229 -0.64 27.94 9.07
C GLU A 229 0.05 28.34 7.77
N VAL A 230 1.10 27.60 7.41
CA VAL A 230 1.69 27.58 6.06
C VAL A 230 2.01 26.12 5.71
N LYS A 231 1.19 25.51 4.85
CA LYS A 231 1.39 24.15 4.34
C LYS A 231 1.58 24.20 2.83
N VAL A 232 2.52 23.40 2.33
CA VAL A 232 2.82 23.29 0.90
C VAL A 232 2.67 21.84 0.49
N ASN A 233 1.84 21.58 -0.50
CA ASN A 233 1.70 20.25 -1.08
C ASN A 233 2.43 20.19 -2.42
N TYR A 234 3.25 19.16 -2.59
CA TYR A 234 3.97 18.83 -3.81
C TYR A 234 3.35 17.59 -4.41
N ILE A 235 3.28 17.52 -5.74
CA ILE A 235 2.87 16.32 -6.45
C ILE A 235 4.10 15.63 -7.01
N TRP A 236 4.25 14.37 -6.65
CA TRP A 236 5.24 13.48 -7.22
C TRP A 236 4.53 12.42 -8.04
N LYS A 237 5.09 12.07 -9.19
CA LYS A 237 4.56 11.02 -10.05
C LYS A 237 5.58 9.91 -10.22
N ASP A 238 5.18 8.70 -9.91
CA ASP A 238 5.97 7.50 -10.17
C ASP A 238 5.86 7.11 -11.65
N ASN A 239 6.98 7.20 -12.37
CA ASN A 239 7.12 6.69 -13.72
C ASN A 239 7.83 5.32 -13.74
N GLY A 240 8.41 4.89 -12.61
CA GLY A 240 9.18 3.66 -12.50
C GLY A 240 8.34 2.39 -12.35
N ILE A 241 7.04 2.50 -12.10
CA ILE A 241 6.15 1.34 -11.89
C ILE A 241 5.73 0.74 -13.24
N ILE A 242 6.21 -0.48 -13.51
CA ILE A 242 5.81 -1.28 -14.68
C ILE A 242 4.73 -2.28 -14.24
N GLN A 243 3.55 -2.26 -14.87
CA GLN A 243 2.51 -3.26 -14.64
C GLN A 243 2.84 -4.55 -15.39
N LEU A 244 2.99 -5.66 -14.68
CA LEU A 244 3.00 -7.00 -15.26
C LEU A 244 1.80 -7.78 -14.72
N GLY A 245 0.79 -8.00 -15.57
CA GLY A 245 -0.28 -8.96 -15.30
C GLY A 245 -1.11 -8.70 -14.03
N GLY A 246 -1.40 -7.45 -13.69
CA GLY A 246 -2.19 -7.09 -12.51
C GLY A 246 -1.41 -7.03 -11.19
N LEU A 247 -0.12 -7.35 -11.21
CA LEU A 247 0.80 -7.11 -10.09
C LEU A 247 1.58 -5.81 -10.35
N THR A 248 1.52 -4.88 -9.40
CA THR A 248 2.36 -3.68 -9.39
C THR A 248 3.60 -3.98 -8.55
N PHE A 249 4.78 -3.93 -9.18
CA PHE A 249 6.09 -4.05 -8.54
C PHE A 249 6.71 -2.68 -8.31
#